data_AF-A0A6I3E9D9-F1
#
_entry.id   AF-A0A6I3E9D9-F1
#
_cell.length_a   1.000
_cell.length_b   1.000
_cell.length_c   1.000
_cell.angle_alpha   90.00
_cell.angle_beta   90.00
_cell.angle_gamma   90.00
#
_symmetry.space_group_name_H-M   'P 1'
#
loop_
_entity.id
_entity.type
_entity.pdbx_description
1 polymer ?
#
loop_
_entity_poly.entity_id
_entity_poly.type
_entity_poly.pdbx_seq_one_letter_code
_entity_poly.pdbx_strand_id
1 'polypeptide(L)' 'MKALVIGAGGVGRAMVNIASRRSFITSMVIADRDLSRAEQA' A
#
# COMPACT_ATOMS: atom_id res chain seq x y z
N MET A 1 -9.26 9.04 -5.58
CA MET A 1 -7.83 9.46 -5.57
C MET A 1 -6.96 8.24 -5.76
N LYS A 2 -5.84 8.38 -6.49
CA LYS A 2 -4.87 7.29 -6.70
C LYS A 2 -3.72 7.45 -5.71
N ALA A 3 -3.27 6.35 -5.13
CA ALA A 3 -2.17 6.32 -4.17
C ALA A 3 -1.06 5.36 -4.60
N LEU A 4 0.19 5.74 -4.34
CA LEU A 4 1.37 4.89 -4.49
C LEU A 4 2.08 4.80 -3.14
N VAL A 5 2.30 3.58 -2.66
CA VAL A 5 3.07 3.28 -1.46
C VAL A 5 4.40 2.67 -1.87
N ILE A 6 5.51 3.29 -1.49
CA ILE A 6 6.85 2.77 -1.74
C ILE A 6 7.42 2.23 -0.43
N GLY A 7 7.62 0.92 -0.38
CA GLY A 7 8.04 0.16 0.78
C GLY A 7 6.86 -0.57 1.45
N ALA A 8 6.90 -1.90 1.40
CA ALA A 8 5.94 -2.83 2.00
C ALA A 8 6.36 -3.32 3.40
N GLY A 9 7.17 -2.52 4.10
CA GLY A 9 7.55 -2.76 5.50
C GLY A 9 6.42 -2.43 6.48
N GLY A 10 6.74 -2.35 7.78
CA GLY A 10 5.73 -2.13 8.84
C GLY A 10 4.87 -0.88 8.63
N VAL A 11 5.49 0.24 8.24
CA VAL A 11 4.77 1.50 7.98
C VAL A 11 3.93 1.40 6.70
N GLY A 12 4.47 0.79 5.64
CA GLY A 12 3.75 0.60 4.37
C GLY A 12 2.47 -0.21 4.56
N ARG A 13 2.56 -1.35 5.25
CA ARG A 13 1.40 -2.18 5.59
C ARG A 13 0.39 -1.47 6.48
N ALA A 14 0.85 -0.66 7.44
CA ALA A 14 -0.05 0.15 8.25
C ALA A 14 -0.79 1.19 7.40
N MET A 15 -0.09 1.85 6.48
CA MET A 15 -0.70 2.78 5.53
C MET A 15 -1.73 2.09 4.65
N VAL A 16 -1.39 0.96 4.01
CA VAL A 16 -2.30 0.18 3.14
C VAL A 16 -3.57 -0.18 3.90
N ASN A 17 -3.43 -0.66 5.14
CA ASN A 17 -4.55 -0.92 6.03
C ASN A 17 -5.42 0.32 6.25
N ILE A 18 -4.84 1.46 6.60
CA ILE A 18 -5.59 2.71 6.80
C ILE A 18 -6.27 3.14 5.50
N ALA A 19 -5.56 3.09 4.38
CA ALA A 19 -6.02 3.49 3.06
C ALA A 19 -7.21 2.66 2.57
N SER A 20 -7.24 1.36 2.85
CA SER A 20 -8.36 0.46 2.50
C SER A 20 -9.72 0.90 3.10
N ARG A 21 -9.69 1.69 4.18
CA ARG A 21 -10.88 2.19 4.89
C ARG A 21 -11.27 3.62 4.47
N ARG A 22 -10.56 4.22 3.52
CA ARG A 22 -10.79 5.60 3.06
C ARG A 22 -11.51 5.59 1.72
N SER A 23 -12.78 6.00 1.74
CA SER A 23 -13.65 6.04 0.56
C SER A 23 -13.15 6.93 -0.58
N PHE A 24 -12.30 7.91 -0.29
CA PHE A 24 -11.72 8.77 -1.30
C PHE A 24 -10.52 8.14 -2.04
N ILE A 25 -9.96 7.02 -1.57
CA ILE A 25 -8.90 6.28 -2.27
C ILE A 25 -9.57 5.24 -3.16
N THR A 26 -9.41 5.40 -4.47
CA THR A 26 -10.12 4.61 -5.49
C THR A 26 -9.22 3.60 -6.18
N SER A 27 -7.91 3.74 -6.03
CA SER A 27 -6.90 2.82 -6.58
C SER A 27 -5.59 3.02 -5.83
N MET A 28 -4.90 1.91 -5.55
CA MET A 28 -3.66 1.90 -4.78
C MET A 28 -2.67 0.97 -5.45
N VAL A 29 -1.42 1.40 -5.56
CA VAL A 29 -0.29 0.61 -6.03
C VAL A 29 0.72 0.51 -4.89
N ILE A 30 1.24 -0.68 -4.64
CA ILE A 30 2.30 -0.93 -3.67
C ILE A 30 3.55 -1.34 -4.44
N ALA A 31 4.66 -0.67 -4.18
CA ALA A 31 5.96 -0.97 -4.77
C ALA A 31 6.95 -1.29 -3.67
N ASP A 32 7.67 -2.40 -3.82
CA ASP A 32 8.81 -2.75 -2.99
C ASP A 32 9.91 -3.35 -3.88
N ARG A 33 11.16 -3.36 -3.40
CA ARG A 33 12.25 -4.03 -4.10
C ARG A 33 12.04 -5.56 -4.13
N ASP A 34 11.35 -6.08 -3.14
CA ASP A 34 10.93 -7.48 -3.07
C ASP A 34 9.46 -7.59 -3.50
N LEU A 35 9.22 -8.20 -4.66
CA LEU A 35 7.86 -8.39 -5.20
C LEU A 35 6.97 -9.12 -4.19
N SER A 36 7.50 -10.15 -3.51
CA SER A 36 6.73 -10.93 -2.55
C SER A 36 6.26 -10.09 -1.38
N ARG A 37 7.06 -9.10 -0.94
CA ARG A 37 6.61 -8.17 0.11
C ARG A 37 5.49 -7.28 -0.35
N ALA A 38 5.57 -6.77 -1.59
CA ALA A 38 4.51 -5.93 -2.16
C ALA A 38 3.19 -6.70 -2.32
N GLU A 39 3.24 -7.98 -2.71
CA GLU A 39 2.06 -8.84 -2.85
C GLU A 39 1.44 -9.23 -1.50
N GLN A 40 2.22 -9.30 -0.43
CA GLN A 40 1.75 -9.64 0.91
C GLN A 40 1.28 -8.44 1.75
N ALA A 41 1.40 -7.20 1.24
CA ALA A 41 1.11 -5.99 2.01
C ALA A 41 -0.35 -5.53 1.89
#